data_AF-A0A961AHD1-F1
#
_entry.id   AF-A0A961AHD1-F1
#
_cell.length_a   1.000
_cell.length_b   1.000
_cell.length_c   1.000
_cell.angle_alpha   90.00
_cell.angle_beta   90.00
_cell.angle_gamma   90.00
#
_symmetry.space_group_name_H-M   'P 1'
#
loop_
_entity.id
_entity.type
_entity.pdbx_description
1 polymer ?
#
loop_
_entity_poly.entity_id
_entity_poly.type
_entity_poly.pdbx_seq_one_letter_code
_entity_poly.pdbx_strand_id
1 'polypeptide(L)'
;MTKTWLSASAALLLLGLSGGKASAREVQSHGFRLEHWLCDTFFNGYRATDYTQRWDIPASANRDHGGLPVNPKAAKYGSSIGLGDALRQFEITEQTDAFILIAAFWEQADADTKRWVNVQALTLTPALWRRLWGDLQRHDLERLQRLIQDRSLSVEEARRQAQALKARPPYSTALITLNPKIDDSQRRLQCSLRFSVLFDHLAPQADRSRQPQATLWGHPLPPLHDAAARTFKQ
;
A
#
# COMPACT_ATOMS: atom_id res chain seq x y z
N MET A 1 10.95 -68.60 -26.18
CA MET A 1 9.52 -68.55 -26.53
C MET A 1 8.84 -67.57 -25.58
N THR A 2 8.21 -66.50 -26.13
CA THR A 2 7.00 -65.75 -25.66
C THR A 2 6.88 -65.36 -24.18
N LYS A 3 6.45 -64.18 -23.74
CA LYS A 3 5.83 -62.97 -24.31
C LYS A 3 5.86 -61.87 -23.22
N THR A 4 5.89 -60.62 -23.65
CA THR A 4 5.67 -59.35 -22.93
C THR A 4 4.32 -59.25 -22.19
N TRP A 5 4.21 -58.36 -21.19
CA TRP A 5 3.12 -57.36 -21.01
C TRP A 5 3.54 -56.25 -20.01
N LEU A 6 3.25 -54.99 -20.37
CA LEU A 6 3.44 -53.75 -19.59
C LEU A 6 2.41 -53.59 -18.47
N SER A 7 2.73 -52.80 -17.43
CA SER A 7 1.79 -51.93 -16.70
C SER A 7 2.56 -50.82 -15.96
N ALA A 8 2.05 -49.59 -16.08
CA ALA A 8 2.64 -48.33 -15.61
C ALA A 8 2.05 -47.84 -14.26
N SER A 9 2.60 -46.71 -13.78
CA SER A 9 2.06 -45.78 -12.76
C SER A 9 2.38 -46.12 -11.30
N ALA A 10 2.66 -45.20 -10.37
CA ALA A 10 2.75 -43.74 -10.36
C ALA A 10 3.61 -43.27 -9.17
N ALA A 11 4.05 -42.02 -9.25
CA ALA A 11 4.92 -41.31 -8.31
C ALA A 11 4.27 -40.96 -6.96
N LEU A 12 5.11 -40.71 -5.95
CA LEU A 12 4.84 -39.69 -4.94
C LEU A 12 6.16 -39.04 -4.48
N LEU A 13 6.63 -38.04 -5.23
CA LEU A 13 7.63 -37.10 -4.75
C LEU A 13 6.89 -36.04 -3.91
N LEU A 14 7.13 -36.05 -2.59
CA LEU A 14 6.75 -34.99 -1.67
C LEU A 14 7.59 -33.74 -1.96
N LEU A 15 7.12 -32.89 -2.87
CA LEU A 15 7.62 -31.53 -3.04
C LEU A 15 6.83 -30.59 -2.13
N GLY A 16 7.47 -30.21 -1.02
CA GLY A 16 6.98 -29.17 -0.12
C GLY A 16 6.89 -27.83 -0.83
N LEU A 17 5.66 -27.37 -1.08
CA LEU A 17 5.37 -26.02 -1.55
C LEU A 17 5.52 -25.03 -0.38
N SER A 18 6.70 -24.44 -0.28
CA SER A 18 6.95 -23.27 0.59
C SER A 18 6.33 -22.01 -0.04
N GLY A 19 5.14 -21.63 0.43
CA GLY A 19 4.38 -20.45 -0.02
C GLY A 19 5.05 -19.09 0.28
N GLY A 20 4.79 -18.12 -0.62
CA GLY A 20 5.47 -16.82 -0.71
C GLY A 20 5.13 -15.81 0.40
N LYS A 21 6.03 -15.69 1.39
CA LYS A 21 5.97 -14.69 2.47
C LYS A 21 6.98 -13.54 2.33
N ALA A 22 7.89 -13.60 1.36
CA ALA A 22 8.99 -12.65 1.24
C ALA A 22 8.57 -11.25 0.75
N SER A 23 7.57 -11.15 -0.13
CA SER A 23 7.19 -9.89 -0.80
C SER A 23 6.53 -8.87 0.12
N ALA A 24 5.73 -9.31 1.09
CA ALA A 24 5.07 -8.42 2.04
C ALA A 24 6.05 -7.84 3.07
N ARG A 25 7.02 -8.66 3.52
CA ARG A 25 8.05 -8.26 4.50
C ARG A 25 8.98 -7.17 3.97
N GLU A 26 9.33 -7.26 2.69
CA GLU A 26 10.20 -6.30 1.97
C GLU A 26 9.50 -4.95 1.74
N VAL A 27 8.24 -4.94 1.31
CA VAL A 27 7.48 -3.67 1.15
C VAL A 27 7.29 -2.99 2.50
N GLN A 28 7.07 -3.77 3.56
CA GLN A 28 7.03 -3.26 4.93
C GLN A 28 8.38 -2.68 5.37
N SER A 29 9.52 -3.31 5.03
CA SER A 29 10.84 -2.80 5.44
C SER A 29 11.18 -1.44 4.83
N HIS A 30 10.85 -1.20 3.56
CA HIS A 30 11.08 0.10 2.93
C HIS A 30 10.22 1.20 3.57
N GLY A 31 8.95 0.90 3.90
CA GLY A 31 8.06 1.82 4.59
C GLY A 31 8.60 2.22 5.96
N PHE A 32 9.01 1.24 6.78
CA PHE A 32 9.58 1.50 8.11
C PHE A 32 10.89 2.29 8.05
N ARG A 33 11.78 1.97 7.08
CA ARG A 33 13.04 2.72 6.90
C ARG A 33 12.77 4.18 6.54
N LEU A 34 11.83 4.43 5.62
CA LEU A 34 11.43 5.78 5.25
C LEU A 34 10.87 6.53 6.47
N GLU A 35 9.95 5.92 7.21
CA GLU A 35 9.32 6.53 8.38
C GLU A 35 10.34 6.89 9.46
N HIS A 36 11.25 5.97 9.82
CA HIS A 36 12.31 6.25 10.79
C HIS A 36 13.20 7.41 10.34
N TRP A 37 13.65 7.40 9.08
CA TRP A 37 14.48 8.48 8.56
C TRP A 37 13.75 9.83 8.58
N LEU A 38 12.47 9.86 8.20
CA LEU A 38 11.65 11.05 8.28
C LEU A 38 11.56 11.58 9.71
N CYS A 39 11.27 10.71 10.66
CA CYS A 39 11.18 11.08 12.06
C CYS A 39 12.49 11.65 12.60
N ASP A 40 13.61 10.99 12.29
CA ASP A 40 14.94 11.41 12.76
C ASP A 40 15.42 12.70 12.09
N THR A 41 15.05 12.92 10.83
CA THR A 41 15.53 14.08 10.05
C THR A 41 14.65 15.32 10.24
N PHE A 42 13.33 15.16 10.33
CA PHE A 42 12.38 16.29 10.27
C PHE A 42 11.43 16.40 11.46
N PHE A 43 11.29 15.36 12.28
CA PHE A 43 10.26 15.32 13.32
C PHE A 43 10.86 15.02 14.71
N ASN A 44 12.07 15.52 14.97
CA ASN A 44 12.75 15.46 16.26
C ASN A 44 12.82 14.04 16.86
N GLY A 45 13.02 13.04 16.01
CA GLY A 45 13.09 11.64 16.42
C GLY A 45 11.76 11.06 16.90
N TYR A 46 10.61 11.62 16.50
CA TYR A 46 9.28 11.12 16.88
C TYR A 46 9.17 9.60 16.68
N ARG A 47 8.52 8.92 17.62
CA ARG A 47 8.15 7.51 17.53
C ARG A 47 6.71 7.33 17.97
N ALA A 48 5.94 6.61 17.17
CA ALA A 48 4.57 6.26 17.48
C ALA A 48 4.49 5.52 18.82
N THR A 49 3.62 5.98 19.72
CA THR A 49 3.34 5.26 20.98
C THR A 49 2.36 4.10 20.78
N ASP A 50 1.53 4.19 19.73
CA ASP A 50 0.54 3.17 19.37
C ASP A 50 0.47 3.03 17.84
N TYR A 51 0.45 1.80 17.34
CA TYR A 51 0.26 1.50 15.93
C TYR A 51 -1.16 1.81 15.43
N THR A 52 -2.12 1.99 16.34
CA THR A 52 -3.52 2.33 16.00
C THR A 52 -3.77 3.83 15.90
N GLN A 53 -2.81 4.67 16.30
CA GLN A 53 -2.94 6.13 16.23
C GLN A 53 -3.30 6.58 14.80
N ARG A 54 -4.11 7.64 14.67
CA ARG A 54 -4.67 8.09 13.38
C ARG A 54 -3.62 8.48 12.33
N TRP A 55 -2.59 9.19 12.76
CA TRP A 55 -1.55 9.72 11.89
C TRP A 55 -0.22 9.06 12.22
N ASP A 56 0.54 8.69 11.19
CA ASP A 56 1.87 8.10 11.39
C ASP A 56 2.78 9.09 12.14
N ILE A 57 2.69 10.38 11.79
CA ILE A 57 3.31 11.50 12.53
C ILE A 57 2.22 12.55 12.82
N PRO A 58 1.92 12.86 14.09
CA PRO A 58 0.89 13.84 14.43
C PRO A 58 1.36 15.28 14.18
N ALA A 59 0.40 16.21 14.03
CA ALA A 59 0.65 17.64 13.89
C ALA A 59 1.60 18.22 14.95
N SER A 60 1.46 17.78 16.20
CA SER A 60 2.29 18.22 17.34
C SER A 60 3.78 17.85 17.22
N ALA A 61 4.10 16.83 16.41
CA ALA A 61 5.46 16.43 16.10
C ALA A 61 6.04 17.16 14.88
N ASN A 62 5.19 17.71 14.00
CA ASN A 62 5.59 18.44 12.80
C ASN A 62 5.67 19.95 13.05
N ARG A 63 6.73 20.39 13.72
CA ARG A 63 6.91 21.82 14.07
C ARG A 63 7.43 22.66 12.90
N ASP A 64 8.22 22.06 12.03
CA ASP A 64 9.02 22.78 11.02
C ASP A 64 8.43 22.73 9.60
N HIS A 65 7.42 21.88 9.38
CA HIS A 65 6.76 21.72 8.08
C HIS A 65 5.25 21.96 8.17
N GLY A 66 4.87 23.10 8.77
CA GLY A 66 3.52 23.65 8.71
C GLY A 66 2.54 23.18 9.79
N GLY A 67 2.98 22.42 10.80
CA GLY A 67 2.08 22.00 11.89
C GLY A 67 1.00 21.00 11.48
N LEU A 68 1.15 20.36 10.32
CA LEU A 68 0.17 19.42 9.78
C LEU A 68 0.52 17.98 10.14
N PRO A 69 -0.46 17.09 10.35
CA PRO A 69 -0.18 15.68 10.47
C PRO A 69 0.42 15.13 9.16
N VAL A 70 1.29 14.13 9.27
CA VAL A 70 2.03 13.56 8.14
C VAL A 70 1.76 12.07 8.02
N ASN A 71 1.54 11.62 6.79
CA ASN A 71 1.31 10.23 6.43
C ASN A 71 2.33 9.82 5.35
N PRO A 72 3.44 9.18 5.74
CA PRO A 72 4.44 8.72 4.79
C PRO A 72 4.08 7.36 4.21
N LYS A 73 4.36 7.20 2.92
CA LYS A 73 4.09 5.99 2.15
C LYS A 73 5.24 5.70 1.19
N ALA A 74 5.68 4.45 1.20
CA ALA A 74 6.68 3.91 0.30
C ALA A 74 6.02 2.96 -0.71
N ALA A 75 6.34 3.11 -2.00
CA ALA A 75 5.85 2.22 -3.05
C ALA A 75 6.93 1.96 -4.11
N LYS A 76 6.78 0.89 -4.89
CA LYS A 76 7.61 0.71 -6.08
C LYS A 76 7.21 1.76 -7.13
N TYR A 77 8.18 2.35 -7.82
CA TYR A 77 7.93 3.32 -8.88
C TYR A 77 6.99 2.76 -9.95
N GLY A 78 5.95 3.52 -10.30
CA GLY A 78 4.87 3.12 -11.20
C GLY A 78 3.80 2.19 -10.60
N SER A 79 3.96 1.73 -9.36
CA SER A 79 2.98 0.87 -8.68
C SER A 79 1.99 1.67 -7.82
N SER A 80 0.91 1.01 -7.37
CA SER A 80 -0.05 1.66 -6.47
C SER A 80 0.54 1.86 -5.07
N ILE A 81 0.20 3.00 -4.47
CA ILE A 81 0.55 3.38 -3.11
C ILE A 81 -0.46 2.73 -2.16
N GLY A 82 -0.02 1.80 -1.32
CA GLY A 82 -0.90 1.19 -0.31
C GLY A 82 -1.18 2.18 0.81
N LEU A 83 -2.46 2.43 1.13
CA LEU A 83 -2.86 3.45 2.12
C LEU A 83 -3.30 2.86 3.47
N GLY A 84 -3.34 1.53 3.59
CA GLY A 84 -3.77 0.86 4.81
C GLY A 84 -5.29 0.63 4.82
N ASP A 85 -5.92 0.78 5.98
CA ASP A 85 -7.34 0.53 6.21
C ASP A 85 -8.23 1.55 5.48
N ALA A 86 -9.24 1.07 4.75
CA ALA A 86 -10.07 1.95 3.93
C ALA A 86 -11.02 2.84 4.75
N LEU A 87 -11.59 2.34 5.86
CA LEU A 87 -12.50 3.15 6.68
C LEU A 87 -11.73 4.28 7.34
N ARG A 88 -10.56 3.99 7.91
CA ARG A 88 -9.71 5.02 8.52
C ARG A 88 -9.24 6.06 7.51
N GLN A 89 -8.96 5.67 6.27
CA GLN A 89 -8.62 6.62 5.20
C GLN A 89 -9.84 7.44 4.75
N PHE A 90 -11.05 6.88 4.81
CA PHE A 90 -12.29 7.60 4.50
C PHE A 90 -12.64 8.61 5.61
N GLU A 91 -12.40 8.28 6.88
CA GLU A 91 -12.63 9.19 8.02
C GLU A 91 -11.83 10.50 7.92
N ILE A 92 -10.70 10.52 7.20
CA ILE A 92 -9.96 11.77 6.90
C ILE A 92 -10.81 12.73 6.06
N THR A 93 -11.70 12.21 5.20
CA THR A 93 -12.59 13.04 4.38
C THR A 93 -13.69 13.73 5.18
N GLU A 94 -13.99 13.21 6.37
CA GLU A 94 -15.03 13.74 7.28
C GLU A 94 -14.46 14.78 8.25
N GLN A 95 -13.15 15.07 8.16
CA GLN A 95 -12.44 15.99 9.04
C GLN A 95 -12.24 17.38 8.40
N THR A 96 -11.80 18.33 9.22
CA THR A 96 -11.52 19.72 8.80
C THR A 96 -10.06 19.97 8.44
N ASP A 97 -9.14 19.14 8.94
CA ASP A 97 -7.72 19.46 8.92
C ASP A 97 -7.04 18.95 7.65
N ALA A 98 -6.16 19.77 7.08
CA ALA A 98 -5.26 19.32 6.04
C ALA A 98 -4.18 18.39 6.61
N PHE A 99 -3.54 17.61 5.75
CA PHE A 99 -2.42 16.74 6.12
C PHE A 99 -1.37 16.69 5.02
N ILE A 100 -0.17 16.23 5.35
CA ILE A 100 0.90 16.01 4.36
C ILE A 100 0.96 14.52 4.02
N LEU A 101 0.74 14.18 2.75
CA LEU A 101 1.08 12.87 2.20
C LEU A 101 2.51 12.92 1.66
N ILE A 102 3.40 12.12 2.25
CA ILE A 102 4.75 11.90 1.68
C ILE A 102 4.71 10.60 0.91
N ALA A 103 4.84 10.65 -0.42
CA ALA A 103 4.87 9.48 -1.29
C ALA A 103 6.28 9.31 -1.87
N ALA A 104 7.03 8.33 -1.36
CA ALA A 104 8.36 7.99 -1.86
C ALA A 104 8.32 6.72 -2.71
N PHE A 105 9.04 6.76 -3.83
CA PHE A 105 9.05 5.70 -4.83
C PHE A 105 10.44 5.11 -5.02
N TRP A 106 10.54 3.80 -4.87
CA TRP A 106 11.79 3.05 -5.08
C TRP A 106 11.74 2.20 -6.34
N GLU A 107 12.89 1.88 -6.90
CA GLU A 107 13.02 0.89 -7.96
C GLU A 107 14.10 -0.14 -7.63
N GLN A 108 14.01 -1.28 -8.28
CA GLN A 108 15.12 -2.25 -8.37
C GLN A 108 15.95 -1.83 -9.59
N ALA A 109 17.13 -1.26 -9.36
CA ALA A 109 17.99 -0.76 -10.42
C ALA A 109 18.72 -1.92 -11.14
N ASP A 110 19.16 -2.92 -10.38
CA ASP A 110 19.79 -4.16 -10.86
C ASP A 110 19.49 -5.31 -9.88
N ALA A 111 20.12 -6.48 -10.02
CA ALA A 111 19.83 -7.66 -9.20
C ALA A 111 19.99 -7.44 -7.69
N ASP A 112 20.88 -6.53 -7.29
CA ASP A 112 21.31 -6.33 -5.91
C ASP A 112 21.17 -4.88 -5.43
N THR A 113 20.62 -3.99 -6.26
CA THR A 113 20.52 -2.57 -5.93
C THR A 113 19.08 -2.09 -5.99
N LYS A 114 18.64 -1.51 -4.87
CA LYS A 114 17.44 -0.68 -4.81
C LYS A 114 17.80 0.77 -4.52
N ARG A 115 17.02 1.68 -5.09
CA ARG A 115 17.18 3.11 -4.84
C ARG A 115 15.84 3.84 -4.87
N TRP A 116 15.79 4.96 -4.15
CA TRP A 116 14.72 5.93 -4.30
C TRP A 116 14.90 6.71 -5.60
N VAL A 117 13.81 6.89 -6.34
CA VAL A 117 13.83 7.57 -7.64
C VAL A 117 12.80 8.68 -7.76
N ASN A 118 11.90 8.84 -6.81
CA ASN A 118 11.00 9.97 -6.77
C ASN A 118 10.45 10.13 -5.35
N VAL A 119 10.18 11.35 -4.92
CA VAL A 119 9.47 11.61 -3.67
C VAL A 119 8.66 12.89 -3.80
N GLN A 120 7.42 12.85 -3.30
CA GLN A 120 6.53 14.00 -3.26
C GLN A 120 6.05 14.22 -1.83
N ALA A 121 6.05 15.47 -1.36
CA ALA A 121 5.36 15.88 -0.15
C ALA A 121 4.21 16.81 -0.54
N LEU A 122 2.98 16.34 -0.33
CA LEU A 122 1.77 17.01 -0.80
C LEU A 122 0.91 17.40 0.38
N THR A 123 0.59 18.69 0.49
CA THR A 123 -0.44 19.16 1.42
C THR A 123 -1.82 18.90 0.82
N LEU A 124 -2.59 18.02 1.44
CA LEU A 124 -3.90 17.59 0.98
C LEU A 124 -4.98 18.13 1.92
N THR A 125 -5.99 18.79 1.34
CA THR A 125 -7.19 19.19 2.06
C THR A 125 -8.20 18.04 2.12
N PRO A 126 -9.12 18.02 3.09
CA PRO A 126 -10.20 17.03 3.14
C PRO A 126 -11.03 17.00 1.85
N ALA A 127 -11.30 18.16 1.24
CA ALA A 127 -12.02 18.25 -0.02
C ALA A 127 -11.29 17.57 -1.19
N LEU A 128 -9.97 17.78 -1.30
CA LEU A 128 -9.17 17.11 -2.33
C LEU A 128 -9.11 15.60 -2.10
N TRP A 129 -8.94 15.18 -0.83
CA TRP A 129 -8.94 13.77 -0.46
C TRP A 129 -10.30 13.11 -0.74
N ARG A 130 -11.41 13.79 -0.43
CA ARG A 130 -12.78 13.32 -0.66
C ARG A 130 -13.07 13.02 -2.13
N ARG A 131 -12.52 13.80 -3.06
CA ARG A 131 -12.70 13.59 -4.51
C ARG A 131 -12.23 12.21 -4.97
N LEU A 132 -11.21 11.65 -4.33
CA LEU A 132 -10.68 10.34 -4.70
C LEU A 132 -11.67 9.20 -4.43
N TRP A 133 -12.62 9.41 -3.51
CA TRP A 133 -13.63 8.44 -3.15
C TRP A 133 -14.88 8.50 -4.05
N GLY A 134 -15.02 9.54 -4.90
CA GLY A 134 -16.17 9.70 -5.77
C GLY A 134 -17.50 9.71 -4.99
N ASP A 135 -18.47 8.91 -5.41
CA ASP A 135 -19.77 8.85 -4.74
C ASP A 135 -19.83 7.87 -3.55
N LEU A 136 -18.73 7.15 -3.27
CA LEU A 136 -18.68 6.23 -2.12
C LEU A 136 -19.03 6.97 -0.82
N GLN A 137 -19.91 6.36 -0.04
CA GLN A 137 -20.27 6.79 1.29
C GLN A 137 -19.73 5.82 2.34
N ARG A 138 -19.70 6.24 3.61
CA ARG A 138 -19.27 5.40 4.73
C ARG A 138 -20.03 4.07 4.79
N HIS A 139 -21.34 4.09 4.55
CA HIS A 139 -22.18 2.89 4.59
C HIS A 139 -21.85 1.88 3.47
N ASP A 140 -21.32 2.33 2.33
CA ASP A 140 -20.83 1.45 1.26
C ASP A 140 -19.59 0.69 1.73
N LEU A 141 -18.64 1.39 2.34
CA LEU A 141 -17.42 0.79 2.87
C LEU A 141 -17.75 -0.21 3.99
N GLU A 142 -18.66 0.13 4.89
CA GLU A 142 -19.13 -0.75 5.94
C GLU A 142 -19.85 -2.00 5.38
N ARG A 143 -20.65 -1.84 4.32
CA ARG A 143 -21.29 -2.97 3.63
C ARG A 143 -20.25 -3.93 3.07
N LEU A 144 -19.24 -3.43 2.36
CA LEU A 144 -18.17 -4.26 1.83
C LEU A 144 -17.33 -4.89 2.96
N GLN A 145 -17.03 -4.14 4.02
CA GLN A 145 -16.29 -4.66 5.17
C GLN A 145 -17.03 -5.80 5.88
N ARG A 146 -18.34 -5.66 6.14
CA ARG A 146 -19.15 -6.73 6.72
C ARG A 146 -19.12 -7.99 5.87
N LEU A 147 -19.26 -7.85 4.55
CA LEU A 147 -19.17 -8.97 3.61
C LEU A 147 -17.80 -9.67 3.69
N ILE A 148 -16.70 -8.90 3.76
CA ILE A 148 -15.34 -9.43 3.90
C ILE A 148 -15.18 -10.20 5.22
N GLN A 149 -15.73 -9.65 6.31
CA GLN A 149 -15.59 -10.17 7.66
C GLN A 149 -16.54 -11.33 7.98
N ASP A 150 -17.52 -11.62 7.13
CA ASP A 150 -18.47 -12.71 7.34
C ASP A 150 -17.78 -14.09 7.31
N ARG A 151 -17.60 -14.64 8.50
CA ARG A 151 -16.95 -15.95 8.72
C ARG A 151 -17.86 -17.14 8.40
N SER A 152 -19.15 -16.92 8.14
CA SER A 152 -20.04 -17.97 7.66
C SER A 152 -19.77 -18.32 6.19
N LEU A 153 -19.16 -17.40 5.43
CA LEU A 153 -18.75 -17.61 4.05
C LEU A 153 -17.36 -18.26 3.97
N SER A 154 -17.17 -19.19 3.02
CA SER A 154 -15.83 -19.64 2.64
C SER A 154 -15.00 -18.47 2.09
N VAL A 155 -13.67 -18.63 2.06
CA VAL A 155 -12.76 -17.60 1.53
C VAL A 155 -13.06 -17.31 0.06
N GLU A 156 -13.31 -18.35 -0.74
CA GLU A 156 -13.65 -18.25 -2.16
C GLU A 156 -14.97 -17.52 -2.37
N GLU A 157 -15.97 -17.85 -1.56
CA GLU A 157 -17.29 -17.22 -1.64
C GLU A 157 -17.21 -15.73 -1.30
N ALA A 158 -16.54 -15.38 -0.19
CA ALA A 158 -16.34 -14.00 0.21
C ALA A 158 -15.58 -13.21 -0.85
N ARG A 159 -14.53 -13.78 -1.47
CA ARG A 159 -13.80 -13.16 -2.59
C ARG A 159 -14.69 -12.90 -3.79
N ARG A 160 -15.48 -13.90 -4.21
CA ARG A 160 -16.38 -13.78 -5.36
C ARG A 160 -17.42 -12.70 -5.14
N GLN A 161 -18.07 -12.70 -3.98
CA GLN A 161 -19.09 -11.70 -3.65
C GLN A 161 -18.49 -10.28 -3.52
N ALA A 162 -17.33 -10.14 -2.86
CA ALA A 162 -16.66 -8.85 -2.73
C ALA A 162 -16.25 -8.28 -4.10
N GLN A 163 -15.76 -9.13 -5.01
CA GLN A 163 -15.43 -8.72 -6.38
C GLN A 163 -16.68 -8.30 -7.16
N ALA A 164 -17.78 -9.06 -7.04
CA ALA A 164 -19.05 -8.74 -7.69
C ALA A 164 -19.65 -7.41 -7.18
N LEU A 165 -19.54 -7.13 -5.88
CA LEU A 165 -19.98 -5.87 -5.29
C LEU A 165 -19.13 -4.70 -5.80
N LYS A 166 -17.80 -4.85 -5.78
CA LYS A 166 -16.86 -3.82 -6.25
C LYS A 166 -16.98 -3.48 -7.74
N ALA A 167 -17.52 -4.38 -8.55
CA ALA A 167 -17.70 -4.16 -9.98
C ALA A 167 -18.86 -3.20 -10.30
N ARG A 168 -19.64 -2.78 -9.30
CA ARG A 168 -20.81 -1.91 -9.46
C ARG A 168 -20.57 -0.52 -8.88
N PRO A 169 -21.24 0.53 -9.38
CA PRO A 169 -21.26 1.83 -8.70
C PRO A 169 -21.81 1.71 -7.26
N PRO A 170 -21.33 2.55 -6.32
CA PRO A 170 -20.29 3.57 -6.51
C PRO A 170 -18.85 3.02 -6.44
N TYR A 171 -18.64 1.73 -6.13
CA TYR A 171 -17.30 1.15 -5.93
C TYR A 171 -16.44 1.20 -7.20
N SER A 172 -17.02 0.96 -8.37
CA SER A 172 -16.28 0.89 -9.64
C SER A 172 -15.89 2.25 -10.21
N THR A 173 -16.45 3.35 -9.71
CA THR A 173 -16.22 4.70 -10.20
C THR A 173 -15.25 5.51 -9.33
N ALA A 174 -14.90 5.02 -8.13
CA ALA A 174 -13.93 5.66 -7.26
C ALA A 174 -12.50 5.61 -7.83
N LEU A 175 -11.73 6.66 -7.61
CA LEU A 175 -10.30 6.72 -7.97
C LEU A 175 -9.45 5.92 -6.96
N ILE A 176 -9.86 5.91 -5.68
CA ILE A 176 -9.32 4.99 -4.68
C ILE A 176 -9.68 3.56 -5.08
N THR A 177 -8.67 2.70 -5.11
CA THR A 177 -8.88 1.26 -5.31
C THR A 177 -9.07 0.58 -3.96
N LEU A 178 -10.22 -0.06 -3.77
CA LEU A 178 -10.50 -0.89 -2.60
C LEU A 178 -9.87 -2.29 -2.79
N ASN A 179 -9.11 -2.74 -1.81
CA ASN A 179 -8.34 -3.98 -1.82
C ASN A 179 -8.77 -4.88 -0.65
N PRO A 180 -9.88 -5.64 -0.79
CA PRO A 180 -10.24 -6.67 0.17
C PRO A 180 -9.09 -7.66 0.34
N LYS A 181 -8.58 -7.81 1.56
CA LYS A 181 -7.67 -8.88 1.92
C LYS A 181 -8.48 -9.97 2.61
N ILE A 182 -8.69 -11.06 1.89
CA ILE A 182 -9.51 -12.21 2.29
C ILE A 182 -8.66 -13.45 2.12
N ASP A 183 -8.18 -13.99 3.22
CA ASP A 183 -7.48 -15.27 3.33
C ASP A 183 -7.87 -15.94 4.66
N ASP A 184 -7.35 -17.14 4.94
CA ASP A 184 -7.69 -17.90 6.15
C ASP A 184 -7.37 -17.11 7.43
N SER A 185 -6.34 -16.28 7.39
CA SER A 185 -5.83 -15.51 8.53
C SER A 185 -6.35 -14.07 8.57
N GLN A 186 -6.66 -13.45 7.44
CA GLN A 186 -6.96 -12.03 7.32
C GLN A 186 -8.24 -11.76 6.54
N ARG A 187 -9.12 -10.95 7.14
CA ARG A 187 -10.35 -10.44 6.54
C ARG A 187 -10.49 -8.96 6.86
N ARG A 188 -9.90 -8.11 6.02
CA ARG A 188 -9.85 -6.65 6.21
C ARG A 188 -10.00 -5.91 4.89
N LEU A 189 -10.56 -4.71 4.94
CA LEU A 189 -10.70 -3.84 3.80
C LEU A 189 -9.55 -2.83 3.75
N GLN A 190 -8.62 -3.02 2.81
CA GLN A 190 -7.54 -2.05 2.59
C GLN A 190 -7.85 -1.17 1.38
N CYS A 191 -7.10 -0.09 1.18
CA CYS A 191 -7.19 0.70 -0.04
C CYS A 191 -5.81 1.13 -0.57
N SER A 192 -5.78 1.57 -1.82
CA SER A 192 -4.58 2.08 -2.48
C SER A 192 -4.89 3.19 -3.47
N LEU A 193 -3.91 4.04 -3.74
CA LEU A 193 -3.94 5.06 -4.77
C LEU A 193 -3.03 4.65 -5.94
N ARG A 194 -3.53 4.71 -7.18
CA ARG A 194 -2.69 4.41 -8.35
C ARG A 194 -1.63 5.49 -8.54
N PHE A 195 -0.46 5.09 -9.04
CA PHE A 195 0.65 6.01 -9.34
C PHE A 195 0.19 7.18 -10.21
N SER A 196 -0.51 6.91 -11.31
CA SER A 196 -1.00 7.97 -12.21
C SER A 196 -1.97 8.91 -11.49
N VAL A 197 -2.91 8.38 -10.70
CA VAL A 197 -3.91 9.18 -9.98
C VAL A 197 -3.26 10.18 -9.01
N LEU A 198 -2.15 9.81 -8.35
CA LEU A 198 -1.37 10.75 -7.52
C LEU A 198 -0.98 12.00 -8.34
N PHE A 199 -0.36 11.81 -9.50
CA PHE A 199 0.12 12.92 -10.32
C PHE A 199 -1.04 13.62 -11.05
N ASP A 200 -1.98 12.88 -11.62
CA ASP A 200 -3.07 13.46 -12.41
C ASP A 200 -4.04 14.30 -11.56
N HIS A 201 -4.25 13.94 -10.28
CA HIS A 201 -5.26 14.58 -9.42
C HIS A 201 -4.72 15.28 -8.18
N LEU A 202 -3.63 14.80 -7.58
CA LEU A 202 -3.09 15.38 -6.33
C LEU A 202 -1.85 16.23 -6.55
N ALA A 203 -1.07 15.95 -7.60
CA ALA A 203 0.20 16.62 -7.87
C ALA A 203 0.41 16.89 -9.37
N PRO A 204 -0.50 17.59 -10.07
CA PRO A 204 -0.44 17.76 -11.54
C PRO A 204 0.77 18.55 -12.01
N GLN A 205 1.39 19.33 -11.12
CA GLN A 205 2.59 20.12 -11.41
C GLN A 205 3.89 19.44 -10.95
N ALA A 206 3.79 18.29 -10.27
CA ALA A 206 4.97 17.59 -9.80
C ALA A 206 5.66 16.83 -10.93
N ASP A 207 6.99 16.81 -10.90
CA ASP A 207 7.75 15.97 -11.81
C ASP A 207 7.59 14.49 -11.44
N ARG A 208 6.92 13.76 -12.33
CA ARG A 208 6.71 12.31 -12.20
C ARG A 208 7.92 11.47 -12.60
N SER A 209 8.97 12.07 -13.16
CA SER A 209 10.13 11.37 -13.70
C SER A 209 11.02 10.74 -12.61
N ARG A 210 11.90 9.84 -13.04
CA ARG A 210 12.94 9.30 -12.15
C ARG A 210 14.00 10.37 -11.93
N GLN A 211 14.26 10.67 -10.67
CA GLN A 211 15.33 11.52 -10.22
C GLN A 211 16.58 10.69 -9.95
N PRO A 212 17.78 11.13 -10.38
CA PRO A 212 19.04 10.45 -10.06
C PRO A 212 19.27 10.32 -8.55
N GLN A 213 18.84 11.35 -7.81
CA GLN A 213 18.82 11.39 -6.35
C GLN A 213 17.50 12.02 -5.90
N ALA A 214 16.64 11.22 -5.29
CA ALA A 214 15.38 11.70 -4.75
C ALA A 214 15.63 12.46 -3.44
N THR A 215 15.21 13.73 -3.38
CA THR A 215 15.37 14.60 -2.22
C THR A 215 14.03 15.05 -1.69
N LEU A 216 13.88 15.04 -0.36
CA LEU A 216 12.73 15.62 0.32
C LEU A 216 13.21 16.82 1.15
N TRP A 217 12.59 17.99 0.93
CA TRP A 217 12.92 19.25 1.63
C TRP A 217 14.42 19.57 1.66
N GLY A 218 15.12 19.29 0.56
CA GLY A 218 16.56 19.53 0.42
C GLY A 218 17.47 18.41 0.94
N HIS A 219 16.94 17.38 1.60
CA HIS A 219 17.72 16.25 2.08
C HIS A 219 17.55 15.01 1.18
N PRO A 220 18.63 14.32 0.80
CA PRO A 220 18.54 13.07 0.06
C PRO A 220 17.91 11.97 0.91
N LEU A 221 17.06 11.15 0.29
CA LEU A 221 16.47 9.98 0.93
C LEU A 221 17.55 8.95 1.32
N PRO A 222 17.32 8.15 2.39
CA PRO A 222 18.31 7.23 2.91
C PRO A 222 18.53 6.06 1.92
N PRO A 223 19.73 5.48 1.88
CA PRO A 223 20.00 4.29 1.06
C PRO A 223 19.08 3.11 1.42
N LEU A 224 18.73 2.32 0.40
CA LEU A 224 18.01 1.05 0.56
C LEU A 224 19.03 -0.09 0.55
N HIS A 225 19.22 -0.75 1.69
CA HIS A 225 20.25 -1.80 1.83
C HIS A 225 19.74 -3.23 1.60
N ASP A 226 18.44 -3.42 1.33
CA ASP A 226 17.87 -4.75 1.06
C ASP A 226 17.94 -5.03 -0.45
N ALA A 227 19.04 -5.65 -0.86
CA ALA A 227 19.54 -5.75 -2.23
C ALA A 227 18.80 -6.71 -3.17
N ALA A 228 18.49 -7.92 -2.70
CA ALA A 228 18.17 -9.02 -3.60
C ALA A 228 16.82 -8.84 -4.34
N ALA A 229 16.86 -8.97 -5.66
CA ALA A 229 15.68 -9.03 -6.50
C ALA A 229 14.79 -10.24 -6.18
N ARG A 230 13.48 -10.09 -6.40
CA ARG A 230 12.50 -11.16 -6.19
C ARG A 230 12.77 -12.34 -7.12
N THR A 231 12.91 -13.53 -6.55
CA THR A 231 12.76 -14.80 -7.27
C THR A 231 11.35 -15.32 -7.07
N PHE A 232 10.62 -15.51 -8.17
CA PHE A 232 9.37 -16.26 -8.15
C PHE A 232 9.74 -17.73 -8.38
N LYS A 233 9.33 -18.64 -7.48
CA LYS A 233 9.31 -20.06 -7.81
C LYS A 233 8.27 -20.23 -8.93
N GLN A 234 8.70 -20.71 -10.09
CA GLN A 234 7.81 -21.19 -11.16
C GLN A 234 7.02 -22.40 -10.67
#